data_AF-A0A3D0S949-F1
#
_entry.id   AF-A0A3D0S949-F1
#
_cell.length_a   1.000
_cell.length_b   1.000
_cell.length_c   1.000
_cell.angle_alpha   90.00
_cell.angle_beta   90.00
_cell.angle_gamma   90.00
#
_symmetry.space_group_name_H-M   'P 1'
#
loop_
_entity.id
_entity.type
_entity.pdbx_description
1 polymer ?
#
loop_
_entity_poly.entity_id
_entity_poly.type
_entity_poly.pdbx_seq_one_letter_code
_entity_poly.pdbx_strand_id
1 'polypeptide(L)'
;GPFRWAALSGDPADIAATDKAILELFPDNERLRKWITMAGERVAFQGLPARICWLGYGERHLAGLKFNEMVASGELKAPIV
;
A
#
# COMPACT_ATOMS: atom_id res chain seq x y z
N GLY A 1 -7.41 -7.00 -10.16
CA GLY A 1 -6.81 -8.31 -9.82
C GLY A 1 -6.01 -8.21 -8.52
N PRO A 2 -5.45 -9.31 -7.98
CA PRO A 2 -4.81 -9.34 -6.64
C PRO A 2 -3.44 -8.65 -6.63
N PHE A 3 -3.44 -7.31 -6.68
CA PHE A 3 -2.24 -6.49 -6.59
C PHE A 3 -1.73 -6.49 -5.14
N ARG A 4 -0.43 -6.61 -4.95
CA ARG A 4 0.20 -6.68 -3.62
C ARG A 4 1.53 -5.97 -3.65
N TRP A 5 1.98 -5.56 -2.47
CA TRP A 5 3.33 -5.11 -2.27
C TRP A 5 3.87 -5.51 -0.89
N ALA A 6 5.20 -5.55 -0.76
CA ALA A 6 5.90 -5.81 0.49
C ALA A 6 6.99 -4.76 0.74
N ALA A 7 7.11 -4.30 1.99
CA ALA A 7 8.12 -3.34 2.41
C ALA A 7 9.45 -4.05 2.72
N LEU A 8 10.51 -3.79 1.95
CA LEU A 8 11.82 -4.44 2.15
C LEU A 8 12.54 -3.93 3.40
N SER A 9 12.10 -2.82 3.99
CA SER A 9 12.61 -2.30 5.27
C SER A 9 12.31 -3.23 6.44
N GLY A 10 11.29 -4.10 6.31
CA GLY A 10 10.75 -4.85 7.43
C GLY A 10 9.92 -4.02 8.40
N ASP A 11 9.72 -2.73 8.14
CA ASP A 11 9.04 -1.81 9.04
C ASP A 11 7.54 -1.70 8.72
N PRO A 12 6.63 -2.04 9.66
CA PRO A 12 5.19 -1.89 9.47
C PRO A 12 4.73 -0.46 9.13
N ALA A 13 5.51 0.56 9.51
CA ALA A 13 5.19 1.94 9.20
C ALA A 13 5.15 2.22 7.69
N ASP A 14 5.95 1.52 6.89
CA ASP A 14 5.93 1.67 5.43
C ASP A 14 4.60 1.15 4.85
N ILE A 15 4.03 0.07 5.41
CA ILE A 15 2.70 -0.38 5.01
C ILE A 15 1.62 0.61 5.46
N ALA A 16 1.71 1.18 6.66
CA ALA A 16 0.78 2.21 7.09
C ALA A 16 0.83 3.47 6.20
N ALA A 17 2.01 3.88 5.76
CA ALA A 17 2.19 5.00 4.83
C ALA A 17 1.61 4.70 3.45
N THR A 18 1.87 3.51 2.89
CA THR A 18 1.28 3.10 1.61
C THR A 18 -0.24 2.92 1.68
N ASP A 19 -0.79 2.44 2.80
CA ASP A 19 -2.24 2.37 3.03
C ASP A 19 -2.87 3.77 2.98
N LYS A 20 -2.25 4.76 3.63
CA LYS A 20 -2.68 6.17 3.57
C LYS A 20 -2.64 6.70 2.13
N ALA A 21 -1.53 6.50 1.41
CA ALA A 21 -1.38 6.95 0.03
C ALA A 21 -2.44 6.33 -0.90
N ILE A 22 -2.81 5.06 -0.68
CA ILE A 22 -3.88 4.39 -1.44
C ILE A 22 -5.25 5.02 -1.18
N LEU A 23 -5.55 5.39 0.07
CA LEU A 23 -6.80 6.08 0.41
C LEU A 23 -6.88 7.50 -0.17
N GLU A 24 -5.74 8.17 -0.31
CA GLU A 24 -5.64 9.51 -0.92
C GLU A 24 -5.72 9.46 -2.45
N LEU A 25 -5.10 8.45 -3.09
CA LEU A 25 -5.15 8.27 -4.53
C LEU A 25 -6.53 7.89 -5.05
N PHE A 26 -7.31 7.13 -4.28
CA PHE A 26 -8.61 6.62 -4.69
C PHE A 26 -9.71 7.02 -3.68
N PRO A 27 -9.96 8.32 -3.49
CA PRO A 27 -10.80 8.82 -2.39
C PRO A 27 -12.26 8.35 -2.49
N ASP A 28 -12.76 8.20 -3.72
CA ASP A 28 -14.15 7.83 -4.03
C ASP A 28 -14.39 6.31 -4.03
N ASN A 29 -13.35 5.49 -3.84
CA ASN A 29 -13.48 4.03 -3.84
C ASN A 29 -13.80 3.51 -2.43
N GLU A 30 -15.08 3.55 -2.05
CA GLU A 30 -15.56 3.13 -0.73
C GLU A 30 -15.22 1.66 -0.39
N ARG A 31 -15.25 0.77 -1.38
CA ARG A 31 -14.93 -0.66 -1.17
C ARG A 31 -13.45 -0.84 -0.83
N LEU A 32 -12.57 -0.13 -1.54
CA LEU A 32 -11.14 -0.10 -1.26
C LEU A 32 -10.87 0.52 0.12
N ARG A 33 -11.55 1.62 0.46
CA ARG A 33 -11.44 2.24 1.80
C ARG A 33 -11.77 1.24 2.90
N LYS A 34 -12.93 0.59 2.81
CA LYS A 34 -13.36 -0.42 3.78
C LYS A 34 -12.36 -1.57 3.89
N TRP A 35 -11.82 -2.03 2.76
CA TRP A 35 -10.81 -3.08 2.74
C TRP A 35 -9.52 -2.67 3.44
N ILE A 36 -8.93 -1.52 3.09
CA ILE A 36 -7.67 -1.05 3.66
C ILE A 36 -7.79 -0.84 5.17
N THR A 37 -8.86 -0.19 5.64
CA THR A 37 -9.11 0.00 7.07
C THR A 37 -9.20 -1.34 7.82
N MET A 38 -10.03 -2.28 7.33
CA MET A 38 -10.18 -3.59 7.95
C MET A 38 -8.87 -4.39 7.93
N ALA A 39 -8.09 -4.30 6.84
CA ALA A 39 -6.83 -4.99 6.72
C ALA A 39 -5.75 -4.43 7.66
N GLY A 40 -5.79 -3.13 7.97
CA GLY A 40 -4.95 -2.51 9.00
C GLY A 40 -5.31 -2.96 10.42
N GLU A 41 -6.58 -3.23 10.69
CA GLU A 41 -7.07 -3.64 12.01
C GLU A 41 -6.95 -5.15 12.27
N ARG A 42 -7.15 -5.97 11.24
CA ARG A 42 -7.41 -7.42 11.41
C ARG A 42 -6.35 -8.34 10.85
N VAL A 43 -5.44 -7.86 10.00
CA VAL A 43 -4.44 -8.71 9.35
C VAL A 43 -3.08 -8.50 10.00
N ALA A 44 -2.61 -9.51 10.72
CA ALA A 44 -1.25 -9.54 11.25
C ALA A 44 -0.24 -9.82 10.12
N PHE A 45 0.91 -9.14 10.17
CA PHE A 45 1.99 -9.36 9.20
C PHE A 45 2.71 -10.69 9.45
N GLN A 46 3.26 -11.29 8.38
CA GLN A 46 4.08 -12.49 8.43
C GLN A 46 5.37 -12.27 7.64
N GLY A 47 6.52 -12.24 8.31
CA GLY A 47 7.79 -11.88 7.68
C GLY A 47 7.84 -10.38 7.34
N LEU A 48 8.19 -10.04 6.09
CA LEU A 48 8.14 -8.65 5.64
C LEU A 48 6.70 -8.13 5.67
N PRO A 49 6.44 -6.95 6.24
CA PRO A 49 5.13 -6.31 6.18
C PRO A 49 4.68 -6.17 4.73
N ALA A 50 3.46 -6.63 4.44
CA ALA A 50 2.92 -6.68 3.09
C ALA A 50 1.42 -6.39 3.10
N ARG A 51 0.93 -5.84 1.99
CA ARG A 51 -0.49 -5.53 1.78
C ARG A 51 -0.97 -6.11 0.46
N ILE A 52 -2.15 -6.72 0.50
CA ILE A 52 -2.93 -7.08 -0.69
C ILE A 52 -4.01 -6.00 -0.89
N CYS A 53 -4.22 -5.56 -2.12
CA CYS A 53 -5.29 -4.65 -2.49
C CYS A 53 -5.74 -4.94 -3.93
N TRP A 54 -7.05 -5.05 -4.17
CA TRP A 54 -7.54 -5.35 -5.52
C TRP A 54 -7.57 -4.08 -6.37
N LEU A 55 -6.52 -3.86 -7.15
CA LEU A 55 -6.43 -2.77 -8.13
C LEU A 55 -6.63 -3.29 -9.57
N GLY A 56 -7.34 -2.50 -10.37
CA GLY A 56 -7.66 -2.71 -11.77
C GLY A 56 -6.68 -2.09 -12.76
N TYR A 57 -7.09 -2.02 -14.03
CA TYR A 57 -6.38 -1.27 -15.06
C TYR A 57 -6.43 0.23 -14.72
N GLY A 58 -5.35 0.97 -14.99
CA GLY A 58 -5.22 2.37 -14.57
C GLY A 58 -4.75 2.52 -13.12
N GLU A 59 -5.46 1.95 -12.16
CA GLU A 59 -5.15 2.10 -10.73
C GLU A 59 -3.76 1.58 -10.34
N ARG A 60 -3.34 0.46 -10.95
CA ARG A 60 -2.04 -0.17 -10.65
C ARG A 60 -0.84 0.72 -10.94
N HIS A 61 -0.83 1.40 -12.09
CA HIS A 61 0.32 2.23 -12.45
C HIS A 61 0.36 3.50 -11.60
N LEU A 62 -0.80 4.06 -11.23
CA LEU A 62 -0.89 5.21 -10.32
C LEU A 62 -0.34 4.86 -8.94
N ALA A 63 -0.76 3.73 -8.37
CA ALA A 63 -0.23 3.25 -7.10
C ALA A 63 1.28 2.98 -7.17
N GLY A 64 1.74 2.28 -8.21
CA GLY A 64 3.17 1.98 -8.40
C GLY A 64 4.04 3.23 -8.52
N LEU A 65 3.61 4.22 -9.30
CA LEU A 65 4.33 5.50 -9.43
C LEU A 65 4.35 6.26 -8.10
N LYS A 66 3.22 6.31 -7.37
CA LYS A 66 3.17 6.98 -6.08
C LYS A 66 4.09 6.31 -5.06
N PHE A 67 4.10 4.99 -4.99
CA PHE A 67 5.00 4.27 -4.08
C PHE A 67 6.47 4.54 -4.42
N ASN A 68 6.83 4.55 -5.71
CA ASN A 68 8.18 4.86 -6.13
C ASN A 68 8.59 6.30 -5.79
N GLU A 69 7.67 7.27 -5.92
CA GLU A 69 7.87 8.64 -5.44
C GLU A 69 8.14 8.68 -3.93
N MET A 70 7.37 7.94 -3.13
CA MET A 70 7.53 7.89 -1.67
C MET A 70 8.86 7.23 -1.25
N VAL A 71 9.36 6.25 -2.01
CA VAL A 71 10.72 5.72 -1.83
C VAL A 71 11.76 6.79 -2.15
N ALA A 72 11.60 7.49 -3.28
CA ALA A 72 12.54 8.52 -3.72
C ALA A 72 12.61 9.73 -2.77
N SER A 73 11.49 10.10 -2.13
CA SER A 73 11.41 11.19 -1.16
C SER A 73 11.92 10.80 0.24
N GLY A 74 12.09 9.50 0.51
CA GLY A 74 12.43 8.97 1.83
C GLY A 74 11.26 8.88 2.80
N GLU A 75 10.02 9.06 2.31
CA GLU A 75 8.81 8.81 3.11
C GLU A 75 8.67 7.31 3.45
N LEU A 76 9.09 6.44 2.52
CA LEU A 76 9.29 5.01 2.79
C LEU A 76 10.76 4.74 3.12
N LYS A 77 11.01 3.88 4.11
CA LYS A 77 12.36 3.63 4.64
C LYS A 77 13.23 2.79 3.72
N ALA A 78 12.63 2.03 2.81
CA ALA A 78 13.33 1.21 1.82
C ALA A 78 12.45 0.98 0.58
N PRO A 79 13.00 0.43 -0.51
CA PRO A 79 12.20 0.01 -1.67
C PRO A 79 11.12 -1.02 -1.31
N ILE A 80 10.12 -1.13 -2.19
CA ILE A 80 9.01 -2.09 -2.07
C ILE A 80 8.97 -2.99 -3.31
N VAL A 81 8.47 -4.22 -3.17
CA VAL A 81 8.26 -5.19 -4.28
C VAL A 81 6.81 -5.56 -4.45
#